data_AF-A0A937MKE4-F1
#
_entry.id   AF-A0A937MKE4-F1
#
_cell.length_a   1.000
_cell.length_b   1.000
_cell.length_c   1.000
_cell.angle_alpha   90.00
_cell.angle_beta   90.00
_cell.angle_gamma   90.00
#
_symmetry.space_group_name_H-M   'P 1'
#
loop_
_entity.id
_entity.type
_entity.pdbx_description
1 polymer ?
#
loop_
_entity_poly.entity_id
_entity_poly.type
_entity_poly.pdbx_seq_one_letter_code
_entity_poly.pdbx_strand_id
1 'polypeptide(L)'
;MNKQLHVFSVLVAGGLLVAACEPTIKIEAPDKPIVLQIDLNIKQEVLLRVEKDVEGVSVTPAIPLAKRGGWIGERPDGYLGLVRDDAPAEIKGLVSTANESRLSRYDTIAKKHNTVRETVESVAGRKFIQRSAPGEYIMTADSTWVKK
;
A
#
# COMPACT_ATOMS: atom_id res chain seq x y z
N MET A 1 -54.59 41.42 47.46
CA MET A 1 -55.07 40.76 48.70
C MET A 1 -54.31 39.45 48.84
N ASN A 2 -53.40 39.27 49.80
CA ASN A 2 -53.62 39.15 51.26
C ASN A 2 -54.50 37.91 51.50
N LYS A 3 -54.17 36.84 52.23
CA LYS A 3 -53.32 36.59 53.41
C LYS A 3 -53.35 35.04 53.60
N GLN A 4 -52.22 34.38 53.85
CA GLN A 4 -51.77 33.79 55.12
C GLN A 4 -52.44 32.48 55.62
N LEU A 5 -51.61 31.71 56.35
CA LEU A 5 -51.90 30.65 57.35
C LEU A 5 -52.00 29.20 56.84
N HIS A 6 -50.92 28.40 56.80
CA HIS A 6 -50.25 27.61 57.87
C HIS A 6 -51.18 26.74 58.74
N VAL A 7 -50.93 25.42 58.76
CA VAL A 7 -50.53 24.60 59.95
C VAL A 7 -50.62 23.08 59.67
N PHE A 8 -49.45 22.42 59.77
CA PHE A 8 -49.16 21.04 60.26
C PHE A 8 -49.58 19.79 59.46
N SER A 9 -48.59 18.98 59.05
CA SER A 9 -48.07 17.82 59.81
C SER A 9 -47.33 16.89 58.81
N VAL A 10 -46.00 16.90 58.77
CA VAL A 10 -45.10 15.86 59.32
C VAL A 10 -45.15 14.50 58.60
N LEU A 11 -43.93 14.00 58.31
CA LEU A 11 -43.52 12.67 57.85
C LEU A 11 -43.73 12.35 56.36
N VAL A 12 -42.64 12.23 55.58
CA VAL A 12 -41.98 10.95 55.29
C VAL A 12 -40.56 11.23 54.76
N ALA A 13 -39.63 10.46 55.29
CA ALA A 13 -38.19 10.49 55.05
C ALA A 13 -37.78 9.91 53.69
N GLY A 14 -36.56 10.26 53.27
CA GLY A 14 -35.82 9.64 52.16
C GLY A 14 -35.39 10.70 51.17
N GLY A 15 -34.13 11.07 51.02
CA GLY A 15 -32.94 10.23 51.11
C GLY A 15 -32.16 10.44 49.81
N LEU A 16 -31.15 11.29 49.93
CA LEU A 16 -30.14 11.71 48.95
C LEU A 16 -29.51 10.54 48.16
N LEU A 17 -29.23 10.73 46.86
CA LEU A 17 -27.92 10.57 46.19
C LEU A 17 -28.04 10.21 44.70
N VAL A 18 -27.37 11.01 43.89
CA VAL A 18 -27.14 10.85 42.46
C VAL A 18 -26.12 9.73 42.24
N ALA A 19 -26.42 8.77 41.37
CA ALA A 19 -25.39 7.96 40.72
C ALA A 19 -25.91 7.53 39.34
N ALA A 20 -25.39 8.19 38.31
CA ALA A 20 -25.45 7.73 36.94
C ALA A 20 -24.70 6.40 36.85
N CYS A 21 -25.41 5.29 36.64
CA CYS A 21 -24.78 4.04 36.25
C CYS A 21 -24.69 4.01 34.72
N GLU A 22 -23.48 4.22 34.21
CA GLU A 22 -23.11 4.01 32.81
C GLU A 22 -23.34 2.53 32.43
N PRO A 23 -24.05 2.22 31.33
CA PRO A 23 -24.14 0.85 30.87
C PRO A 23 -22.75 0.40 30.39
N THR A 24 -22.12 -0.46 31.19
CA THR A 24 -20.86 -1.14 30.89
C THR A 24 -21.03 -2.00 29.64
N ILE A 25 -20.34 -1.64 28.55
CA ILE A 25 -20.16 -2.50 27.38
C ILE A 25 -19.14 -3.57 27.76
N LYS A 26 -19.63 -4.74 28.15
CA LYS A 26 -18.79 -5.94 28.26
C LYS A 26 -18.43 -6.42 26.86
N ILE A 27 -17.20 -6.13 26.44
CA ILE A 27 -16.57 -6.81 25.30
C ILE A 27 -16.11 -8.17 25.84
N GLU A 28 -16.99 -9.17 25.82
CA GLU A 28 -16.55 -10.55 25.96
C GLU A 28 -15.98 -10.99 24.62
N ALA A 29 -14.66 -11.12 24.56
CA ALA A 29 -13.99 -11.73 23.42
C ALA A 29 -14.48 -13.18 23.31
N PRO A 30 -14.94 -13.63 22.12
CA PRO A 30 -15.42 -14.99 21.97
C PRO A 30 -14.26 -15.99 22.22
N ASP A 31 -14.41 -16.85 23.23
CA ASP A 31 -13.44 -17.89 23.63
C ASP A 31 -13.19 -18.97 22.56
N LYS A 32 -13.97 -18.97 21.47
CA LYS A 32 -13.81 -19.89 20.35
C LYS A 32 -13.11 -19.17 19.20
N PRO A 33 -12.02 -19.73 18.65
CA PRO A 33 -11.30 -19.09 17.56
C PRO A 33 -12.22 -18.83 16.37
N ILE A 34 -12.11 -17.63 15.80
CA ILE A 34 -12.83 -17.25 14.59
C ILE A 34 -12.26 -18.09 13.45
N VAL A 35 -13.03 -19.08 12.98
CA VAL A 35 -12.63 -19.90 11.83
C VAL A 35 -12.93 -19.11 10.57
N LEU A 36 -11.90 -18.49 10.01
CA LEU A 36 -11.97 -17.87 8.68
C LEU A 36 -11.92 -19.00 7.65
N GLN A 37 -13.07 -19.55 7.27
CA GLN A 37 -13.16 -20.49 6.15
C GLN A 37 -12.95 -19.71 4.85
N ILE A 38 -11.70 -19.63 4.42
CA ILE A 38 -11.36 -19.13 3.09
C ILE A 38 -11.51 -20.30 2.12
N ASP A 39 -12.63 -20.34 1.40
CA ASP A 39 -12.79 -21.23 0.24
C ASP A 39 -12.01 -20.66 -0.95
N LEU A 40 -10.69 -20.87 -0.95
CA LEU A 40 -9.88 -20.61 -2.13
C LEU A 40 -10.10 -21.80 -3.09
N ASN A 41 -10.99 -21.63 -4.06
CA ASN A 41 -11.12 -22.57 -5.17
C ASN A 41 -9.87 -22.46 -6.05
N ILE A 42 -8.81 -23.19 -5.67
CA ILE A 42 -7.57 -23.30 -6.45
C ILE A 42 -7.91 -24.09 -7.72
N LYS A 43 -8.15 -23.36 -8.81
CA LYS A 43 -7.93 -23.86 -10.16
C LYS A 43 -6.84 -23.03 -10.81
N GLN A 44 -5.58 -23.37 -10.51
CA GLN A 44 -4.48 -23.02 -11.41
C GLN A 44 -3.42 -24.13 -11.41
N GLU A 45 -3.85 -25.34 -11.75
CA GLU A 45 -3.03 -26.19 -12.60
C GLU A 45 -3.43 -25.88 -14.05
N VAL A 46 -2.64 -25.02 -14.72
CA VAL A 46 -2.56 -25.02 -16.18
C VAL A 46 -1.09 -24.84 -16.56
N LEU A 47 -0.43 -25.98 -16.65
CA LEU A 47 0.37 -26.40 -17.81
C LEU A 47 1.61 -25.57 -18.17
N LEU A 48 2.72 -25.93 -17.53
CA LEU A 48 4.00 -26.05 -18.25
C LEU A 48 3.77 -26.92 -19.51
N ARG A 49 4.08 -26.36 -20.69
CA ARG A 49 3.78 -26.83 -22.07
C ARG A 49 2.46 -26.32 -22.69
N VAL A 50 2.30 -25.01 -22.86
CA VAL A 50 1.98 -24.34 -24.15
C VAL A 50 2.37 -22.86 -24.03
N GLU A 51 3.65 -22.55 -24.10
CA GLU A 51 4.12 -21.19 -24.40
C GLU A 51 5.16 -21.29 -25.53
N LYS A 52 4.76 -21.95 -26.61
CA LYS A 52 5.33 -21.70 -27.93
C LYS A 52 4.27 -20.96 -28.72
N ASP A 53 4.68 -19.83 -29.29
CA ASP A 53 4.06 -19.13 -30.42
C ASP A 53 2.96 -18.09 -30.11
N VAL A 54 3.05 -17.36 -28.99
CA VAL A 54 2.39 -16.05 -28.89
C VAL A 54 3.40 -14.97 -28.54
N GLU A 55 3.65 -14.15 -29.54
CA GLU A 55 4.50 -12.97 -29.57
C GLU A 55 4.18 -12.01 -28.41
N GLY A 56 5.24 -11.54 -27.74
CA GLY A 56 5.14 -10.47 -26.75
C GLY A 56 5.20 -10.95 -25.30
N VAL A 57 6.31 -11.60 -24.92
CA VAL A 57 6.70 -11.78 -23.51
C VAL A 57 6.84 -10.41 -22.86
N SER A 58 5.72 -9.95 -22.29
CA SER A 58 5.67 -8.84 -21.38
C SER A 58 6.26 -9.33 -20.06
N VAL A 59 7.44 -8.82 -19.72
CA VAL A 59 8.24 -9.07 -18.49
C VAL A 59 7.52 -8.61 -17.19
N THR A 60 6.21 -8.46 -17.27
CA THR A 60 5.32 -7.75 -16.34
C THR A 60 5.03 -8.47 -15.01
N PRO A 61 5.06 -9.81 -14.86
CA PRO A 61 4.94 -10.41 -13.53
C PRO A 61 6.24 -10.33 -12.71
N ALA A 62 7.42 -10.28 -13.36
CA ALA A 62 8.71 -10.36 -12.68
C ALA A 62 9.11 -9.05 -11.97
N ILE A 63 8.84 -7.88 -12.56
CA ILE A 63 9.19 -6.58 -11.94
C ILE A 63 8.45 -6.36 -10.61
N PRO A 64 7.11 -6.51 -10.52
CA PRO A 64 6.41 -6.37 -9.25
C PRO A 64 6.91 -7.37 -8.19
N LEU A 65 7.26 -8.60 -8.59
CA LEU A 65 7.84 -9.58 -7.67
C LEU A 65 9.21 -9.15 -7.18
N ALA A 66 10.09 -8.67 -8.06
CA ALA A 66 11.42 -8.19 -7.70
C ALA A 66 11.36 -6.95 -6.79
N LYS A 67 10.41 -6.03 -7.04
CA LYS A 67 10.16 -4.85 -6.18
C LYS A 67 9.70 -5.26 -4.79
N ARG A 68 8.70 -6.14 -4.69
CA ARG A 68 8.20 -6.67 -3.41
C ARG A 68 9.26 -7.49 -2.67
N GLY A 69 10.09 -8.22 -3.40
CA GLY A 69 11.22 -8.97 -2.86
C GLY A 69 12.37 -8.09 -2.37
N GLY A 70 12.32 -6.78 -2.61
CA GLY A 70 13.37 -5.84 -2.18
C GLY A 70 14.66 -5.97 -2.97
N TRP A 71 14.62 -6.56 -4.16
CA TRP A 71 15.79 -6.66 -5.03
C TRP A 71 15.99 -5.39 -5.85
N ILE A 72 14.89 -4.74 -6.23
CA ILE A 72 14.89 -3.56 -7.09
C ILE A 72 13.97 -2.48 -6.52
N GLY A 73 14.23 -1.24 -6.89
CA GLY A 73 13.44 -0.07 -6.47
C GLY A 73 13.37 1.01 -7.55
N GLU A 74 12.52 2.01 -7.33
CA GLU A 74 12.35 3.14 -8.25
C GLU A 74 13.35 4.26 -7.93
N ARG A 75 13.96 4.82 -8.97
CA ARG A 75 14.90 5.95 -8.88
C ARG A 75 14.22 7.28 -9.25
N PRO A 76 14.70 8.41 -8.73
CA PRO A 76 14.11 9.73 -9.01
C PRO A 76 14.24 10.16 -10.48
N ASP A 77 15.15 9.56 -11.24
CA ASP A 77 15.33 9.75 -12.69
C ASP A 77 14.39 8.88 -13.53
N GLY A 78 13.45 8.18 -12.92
CA GLY A 78 12.46 7.38 -13.66
C GLY A 78 12.92 5.97 -14.01
N TYR A 79 14.11 5.53 -13.61
CA TYR A 79 14.59 4.17 -13.88
C TYR A 79 14.48 3.25 -12.67
N LEU A 80 14.64 1.94 -12.90
CA LEU A 80 14.81 0.95 -11.83
C LEU A 80 16.28 0.89 -11.43
N GLY A 81 16.53 0.63 -10.15
CA GLY A 81 17.87 0.33 -9.64
C GLY A 81 17.87 -0.93 -8.79
N LEU A 82 19.04 -1.55 -8.65
CA LEU A 82 19.26 -2.63 -7.71
C LEU A 82 19.34 -2.05 -6.30
N VAL A 83 18.54 -2.60 -5.39
CA VAL A 83 18.57 -2.24 -3.97
C VAL A 83 19.72 -2.95 -3.25
N ARG A 84 20.08 -4.14 -3.76
CA ARG A 84 21.15 -4.98 -3.24
C ARG A 84 22.07 -5.41 -4.37
N ASP A 85 23.37 -5.36 -4.13
CA ASP A 85 24.39 -5.72 -5.13
C ASP A 85 24.49 -7.23 -5.38
N ASP A 86 24.03 -8.03 -4.40
CA ASP A 86 23.96 -9.49 -4.47
C ASP A 86 22.74 -10.03 -5.21
N ALA A 87 22.02 -9.15 -5.94
CA ALA A 87 20.91 -9.57 -6.77
C ALA A 87 21.33 -10.64 -7.80
N PRO A 88 20.51 -11.68 -8.03
CA PRO A 88 20.74 -12.70 -9.06
C PRO A 88 20.90 -12.10 -10.46
N ALA A 89 21.59 -12.82 -11.35
CA ALA A 89 21.86 -12.37 -12.71
C ALA A 89 20.56 -12.08 -13.49
N GLU A 90 19.51 -12.85 -13.24
CA GLU A 90 18.18 -12.69 -13.82
C GLU A 90 17.55 -11.34 -13.43
N ILE A 91 17.74 -10.91 -12.18
CA ILE A 91 17.25 -9.61 -11.71
C ILE A 91 18.06 -8.46 -12.32
N LYS A 92 19.38 -8.63 -12.45
CA LYS A 92 20.24 -7.64 -13.11
C LYS A 92 19.83 -7.46 -14.58
N GLY A 93 19.59 -8.57 -15.29
CA GLY A 93 19.06 -8.55 -16.65
C GLY A 93 17.69 -7.88 -16.74
N LEU A 94 16.80 -8.19 -15.80
CA LEU A 94 15.47 -7.57 -15.72
C LEU A 94 15.53 -6.04 -15.62
N VAL A 95 16.41 -5.50 -14.77
CA VAL A 95 16.62 -4.06 -14.62
C VAL A 95 17.11 -3.44 -15.93
N SER A 96 18.10 -4.06 -16.60
CA SER A 96 18.63 -3.57 -17.88
C SER A 96 17.53 -3.48 -18.94
N THR A 97 16.81 -4.58 -19.19
CA THR A 97 15.76 -4.64 -20.21
C THR A 97 14.62 -3.66 -19.93
N ALA A 98 14.22 -3.53 -18.66
CA ALA A 98 13.19 -2.58 -18.26
C ALA A 98 13.63 -1.13 -18.46
N ASN A 99 14.87 -0.80 -18.12
CA ASN A 99 15.41 0.55 -18.26
C ASN A 99 15.63 0.93 -19.73
N GLU A 100 16.10 0.02 -20.57
CA GLU A 100 16.19 0.21 -22.03
C GLU A 100 14.79 0.50 -22.63
N SER A 101 13.77 -0.24 -22.17
CA SER A 101 12.39 -0.01 -22.58
C SER A 101 11.85 1.35 -22.12
N ARG A 102 12.18 1.77 -20.89
CA ARG A 102 11.82 3.10 -20.35
C ARG A 102 12.51 4.21 -21.15
N LEU A 103 13.79 4.07 -21.46
CA LEU A 103 14.59 5.02 -22.24
C LEU A 103 13.95 5.30 -23.61
N SER A 104 13.66 4.24 -24.37
CA SER A 104 13.02 4.35 -25.69
C SER A 104 11.63 5.02 -25.62
N ARG A 105 10.86 4.71 -24.57
CA ARG A 105 9.56 5.35 -24.32
C ARG A 105 9.71 6.83 -23.98
N TYR A 106 10.69 7.19 -23.15
CA TYR A 106 10.93 8.58 -22.79
C TYR A 106 11.35 9.40 -24.00
N ASP A 107 12.18 8.85 -24.88
CA ASP A 107 12.52 9.49 -26.16
C ASP A 107 11.30 9.77 -27.03
N THR A 108 10.40 8.79 -27.13
CA THR A 108 9.18 8.92 -27.91
C THR A 108 8.27 10.03 -27.34
N ILE A 109 8.12 10.06 -26.02
CA ILE A 109 7.32 11.09 -25.32
C ILE A 109 7.98 12.47 -25.49
N ALA A 110 9.30 12.56 -25.32
CA ALA A 110 10.05 13.80 -25.44
C ALA A 110 9.86 14.44 -26.81
N LYS A 111 10.03 13.66 -27.89
CA LYS A 111 9.79 14.10 -29.27
C LYS A 111 8.34 14.52 -29.49
N LYS A 112 7.37 13.71 -29.03
CA LYS A 112 5.94 13.99 -29.19
C LYS A 112 5.51 15.30 -28.53
N HIS A 113 6.11 15.64 -27.39
CA HIS A 113 5.75 16.82 -26.60
C HIS A 113 6.74 17.98 -26.76
N ASN A 114 7.67 17.89 -27.73
CA ASN A 114 8.71 18.90 -27.96
C ASN A 114 9.43 19.32 -26.67
N THR A 115 9.79 18.34 -25.85
CA THR A 115 10.52 18.50 -24.58
C THR A 115 11.80 17.69 -24.61
N VAL A 116 12.69 17.90 -23.64
CA VAL A 116 13.88 17.07 -23.44
C VAL A 116 13.53 15.81 -22.62
N ARG A 117 14.28 14.73 -22.88
CA ARG A 117 14.11 13.42 -22.22
C ARG A 117 14.21 13.51 -20.70
N GLU A 118 15.19 14.27 -20.19
CA GLU A 118 15.43 14.47 -18.76
C GLU A 118 14.19 14.99 -18.01
N THR A 119 13.43 15.89 -18.63
CA THR A 119 12.15 16.37 -18.07
C THR A 119 11.13 15.24 -17.95
N VAL A 120 11.05 14.37 -18.96
CA VAL A 120 10.14 13.21 -18.97
C VAL A 120 10.54 12.21 -17.89
N GLU A 121 11.83 11.90 -17.81
CA GLU A 121 12.45 11.04 -16.79
C GLU A 121 12.13 11.52 -15.38
N SER A 122 12.38 12.80 -15.07
CA SER A 122 12.10 13.41 -13.77
C SER A 122 10.61 13.35 -13.41
N VAL A 123 9.71 13.62 -14.37
CA VAL A 123 8.26 13.49 -14.15
C VAL A 123 7.87 12.03 -13.91
N ALA A 124 8.45 11.10 -14.66
CA ALA A 124 8.18 9.67 -14.52
C ALA A 124 8.67 9.14 -13.17
N GLY A 125 9.89 9.46 -12.75
CA GLY A 125 10.46 9.08 -11.46
C GLY A 125 9.61 9.54 -10.29
N ARG A 126 9.20 10.82 -10.28
CA ARG A 126 8.26 11.32 -9.26
C ARG A 126 6.96 10.51 -9.23
N LYS A 127 6.38 10.19 -10.38
CA LYS A 127 5.15 9.38 -10.46
C LYS A 127 5.37 7.95 -9.99
N PHE A 128 6.48 7.31 -10.34
CA PHE A 128 6.77 5.93 -9.93
C PHE A 128 7.02 5.83 -8.43
N ILE A 129 7.77 6.78 -7.85
CA ILE A 129 7.97 6.87 -6.39
C ILE A 129 6.62 7.10 -5.68
N GLN A 130 5.81 8.04 -6.17
CA GLN A 130 4.49 8.32 -5.59
C GLN A 130 3.56 7.09 -5.64
N ARG A 131 3.63 6.29 -6.71
CA ARG A 131 2.79 5.10 -6.91
C ARG A 131 3.37 3.81 -6.35
N SER A 132 4.63 3.81 -5.89
CA SER A 132 5.24 2.63 -5.27
C SER A 132 4.42 2.20 -4.05
N ALA A 133 4.22 0.90 -3.90
CA ALA A 133 3.43 0.35 -2.81
C ALA A 133 4.19 0.43 -1.47
N PRO A 134 3.49 0.43 -0.32
CA PRO A 134 4.14 0.24 0.97
C PRO A 134 4.98 -1.04 0.96
N GLY A 135 6.19 -0.95 1.48
CA GLY A 135 7.17 -2.03 1.49
C GLY A 135 8.05 -2.14 0.24
N GLU A 136 7.79 -1.39 -0.83
CA GLU A 136 8.70 -1.28 -1.97
C GLU A 136 9.82 -0.26 -1.68
N TYR A 137 10.94 -0.37 -2.40
CA TYR A 137 12.06 0.54 -2.25
C TYR A 137 12.02 1.68 -3.25
N ILE A 138 12.37 2.87 -2.77
CA ILE A 138 12.55 4.09 -3.56
C ILE A 138 13.89 4.72 -3.21
N MET A 139 14.56 5.33 -4.19
CA MET A 139 15.81 6.04 -3.97
C MET A 139 15.52 7.51 -3.63
N THR A 140 16.14 8.02 -2.58
CA THR A 140 16.08 9.44 -2.19
C THR A 140 16.98 10.29 -3.09
N ALA A 141 16.85 11.61 -2.99
CA ALA A 141 17.74 12.55 -3.71
C ALA A 141 19.22 12.34 -3.34
N ASP A 142 19.49 11.90 -2.10
CA ASP A 142 20.83 11.58 -1.60
C ASP A 142 21.34 10.19 -2.04
N SER A 143 20.73 9.61 -3.08
CA SER A 143 21.08 8.31 -3.65
C SER A 143 21.01 7.14 -2.65
N THR A 144 20.18 7.26 -1.62
CA THR A 144 19.98 6.23 -0.61
C THR A 144 18.65 5.49 -0.83
N TRP A 145 18.66 4.16 -0.70
CA TRP A 145 17.42 3.38 -0.76
C TRP A 145 16.65 3.47 0.55
N VAL A 146 15.37 3.81 0.47
CA VAL A 146 14.43 3.76 1.59
C VAL A 146 13.23 2.89 1.23
N LYS A 147 12.75 2.14 2.22
CA LYS A 147 11.52 1.35 2.09
C LYS A 147 10.33 2.27 2.36
N LYS A 148 9.38 2.33 1.44
CA LYS A 148 8.22 3.21 1.50
C LYS A 148 7.15 2.69 2.47
#